data_AF-A0A388KAC8-F1
#
_entry.id   AF-A0A388KAC8-F1
#
_cell.length_a   1.000
_cell.length_b   1.000
_cell.length_c   1.000
_cell.angle_alpha   90.00
_cell.angle_beta   90.00
_cell.angle_gamma   90.00
#
_symmetry.space_group_name_H-M   'P 1'
#
loop_
_entity.id
_entity.type
_entity.pdbx_description
1 polymer ?
#
loop_
_entity_poly.entity_id
_entity_poly.type
_entity_poly.pdbx_seq_one_letter_code
_entity_poly.pdbx_strand_id
1 'polypeptide(L)'
;MVQNQMRSVCEELLGKKVECSVTATTTEVRRRTEADAKTNQEGELLGKKEEEIVRLKEAMAEMQRQSCRPQQSEQELASLRMDNQHLIQDVIRLKEQVNDLIKATRTTSGAMAVSSPSPSLAKTVDPTSEKYVKLADAYRRVRDDKDMAEREVQARKERIARIGSAVATPPSTKKKRILRKSVSPPANLRIRLSKMSSPMKNGEASKKGQLNVQFIKLKNEGRDEFRKRVFTELSKLKKKEIEQLCEEEKVDYVTIKASATEIADAYADRAFGKRNVPPPSDTIETKEDSGDSKDLAGGSGFDDGDEGDASTEC
;
A
#
# COMPACT_ATOMS: atom_id res chain seq x y z
N MET A 1 -37.61 46.33 -55.58
CA MET A 1 -38.59 47.28 -56.17
C MET A 1 -39.91 47.27 -55.40
N VAL A 2 -40.55 46.11 -55.23
CA VAL A 2 -41.86 45.95 -54.55
C VAL A 2 -41.89 46.53 -53.13
N GLN A 3 -40.86 46.30 -52.31
CA GLN A 3 -40.80 46.82 -50.94
C GLN A 3 -40.87 48.36 -50.84
N ASN A 4 -40.26 49.08 -51.80
CA ASN A 4 -40.28 50.54 -51.78
C ASN A 4 -41.64 51.09 -52.23
N GLN A 5 -42.29 50.44 -53.19
CA GLN A 5 -43.65 50.78 -53.62
C GLN A 5 -44.67 50.56 -52.50
N MET A 6 -44.61 49.41 -51.83
CA MET A 6 -45.49 49.11 -50.69
C MET A 6 -45.30 50.12 -49.56
N ARG A 7 -44.05 50.54 -49.30
CA ARG A 7 -43.75 51.55 -48.28
C ARG A 7 -44.36 52.91 -48.64
N SER A 8 -44.25 53.33 -49.89
CA SER A 8 -44.86 54.57 -50.39
C SER A 8 -46.38 54.58 -50.26
N VAL A 9 -47.05 53.48 -50.64
CA VAL A 9 -48.51 53.36 -50.55
C VAL A 9 -48.99 53.43 -49.09
N CYS A 10 -48.25 52.79 -48.17
CA CYS A 10 -48.56 52.87 -46.74
C CYS A 10 -48.35 54.27 -46.15
N GLU A 11 -47.28 54.98 -46.54
CA GLU A 11 -47.04 56.36 -46.11
C GLU A 11 -48.14 57.32 -46.60
N GLU A 12 -48.60 57.13 -47.84
CA GLU A 12 -49.68 57.91 -48.44
C GLU A 12 -51.03 57.66 -47.77
N LEU A 13 -51.39 56.40 -47.49
CA LEU A 13 -52.65 56.03 -46.83
C LEU A 13 -52.72 56.48 -45.36
N LEU A 14 -51.58 56.50 -44.64
CA LEU A 14 -51.54 56.85 -43.22
C LEU A 14 -51.29 58.34 -42.97
N GLY A 15 -50.99 59.14 -44.00
CA GLY A 15 -50.84 60.59 -43.93
C GLY A 15 -49.69 61.08 -43.01
N LYS A 16 -48.85 60.18 -42.52
CA LYS A 16 -47.66 60.47 -41.71
C LYS A 16 -46.50 59.64 -42.23
N LYS A 17 -45.36 60.29 -42.42
CA LYS A 17 -44.07 59.61 -42.67
C LYS A 17 -43.85 58.64 -41.49
N VAL A 18 -44.02 57.35 -41.74
CA VAL A 18 -43.77 56.31 -40.73
C VAL A 18 -42.27 56.18 -40.62
N GLU A 19 -41.65 57.06 -39.84
CA GLU A 19 -40.26 56.92 -39.44
C GLU A 19 -40.15 55.59 -38.71
N CYS A 20 -39.53 54.62 -39.38
CA CYS A 20 -39.56 53.21 -39.01
C CYS A 20 -38.71 52.99 -37.74
N SER A 21 -39.29 53.31 -36.58
CA SER A 21 -38.73 53.10 -35.24
C SER A 21 -38.56 51.61 -34.86
N VAL A 22 -38.86 50.71 -35.80
CA VAL A 22 -38.68 49.26 -35.71
C VAL A 22 -37.20 48.87 -35.51
N THR A 23 -36.25 49.68 -35.99
CA THR A 23 -34.80 49.39 -35.83
C THR A 23 -34.30 49.63 -34.40
N ALA A 24 -34.82 50.65 -33.71
CA ALA A 24 -34.46 50.93 -32.32
C ALA A 24 -35.04 49.90 -31.34
N THR A 25 -36.29 49.48 -31.58
CA THR A 25 -36.96 48.46 -30.75
C THR A 25 -36.35 47.07 -30.95
N THR A 26 -35.97 46.70 -32.18
CA THR A 26 -35.33 45.39 -32.45
C THR A 26 -33.93 45.29 -31.85
N THR A 27 -33.14 46.37 -31.85
CA THR A 27 -31.80 46.39 -31.22
C THR A 27 -31.88 46.34 -29.69
N GLU A 28 -32.86 47.01 -29.07
CA GLU A 28 -33.13 46.90 -27.64
C GLU A 28 -33.54 45.47 -27.23
N VAL A 29 -34.47 44.85 -27.96
CA VAL A 29 -34.90 43.47 -27.71
C VAL A 29 -33.72 42.50 -27.82
N ARG A 30 -32.90 42.65 -28.87
CA ARG A 30 -31.69 41.84 -29.03
C ARG A 30 -30.73 41.98 -27.84
N ARG A 31 -30.48 43.21 -27.39
CA ARG A 31 -29.59 43.46 -26.25
C ARG A 31 -30.09 42.82 -24.97
N ARG A 32 -31.41 42.86 -24.72
CA ARG A 32 -32.04 42.19 -23.58
C ARG A 32 -31.90 40.68 -23.67
N THR A 33 -32.19 40.08 -24.83
CA THR A 33 -32.03 38.62 -25.00
C THR A 33 -30.58 38.16 -24.86
N GLU A 34 -29.61 38.96 -25.30
CA GLU A 34 -28.18 38.65 -25.12
C GLU A 34 -27.75 38.78 -23.65
N ALA A 35 -28.27 39.77 -22.93
CA ALA A 35 -28.04 39.93 -21.50
C ALA A 35 -28.64 38.75 -20.69
N ASP A 36 -29.88 38.35 -21.00
CA ASP A 36 -30.55 37.23 -20.34
C ASP A 36 -29.86 35.89 -20.65
N ALA A 37 -29.36 35.70 -21.88
CA ALA A 37 -28.58 34.52 -22.24
C ALA A 37 -27.27 34.46 -21.44
N LYS A 38 -26.63 35.60 -21.21
CA LYS A 38 -25.38 35.69 -20.44
C LYS A 38 -25.62 35.39 -18.95
N THR A 39 -26.66 35.96 -18.34
CA THR A 39 -27.00 35.70 -16.93
C THR A 39 -27.37 34.24 -16.70
N ASN A 40 -28.12 33.62 -17.62
CA ASN A 40 -28.42 32.18 -17.57
C ASN A 40 -27.15 31.32 -17.64
N GLN A 41 -26.21 31.66 -18.51
CA GLN A 41 -24.94 30.94 -18.63
C GLN A 41 -24.07 31.07 -17.36
N GLU A 42 -24.04 32.27 -16.76
CA GLU A 42 -23.35 32.50 -15.48
C GLU A 42 -23.99 31.68 -14.35
N GLY A 43 -25.33 31.62 -14.30
CA GLY A 43 -26.07 30.79 -13.35
C GLY A 43 -25.78 29.30 -13.48
N GLU A 44 -25.75 28.75 -14.70
CA GLU A 44 -25.37 27.34 -14.93
C GLU A 44 -23.92 27.04 -14.50
N LEU A 45 -23.01 28.00 -14.72
CA LEU A 45 -21.60 27.84 -14.37
C LEU A 45 -21.40 27.88 -12.84
N LEU A 46 -22.16 28.71 -12.13
CA LEU A 46 -22.19 28.72 -10.67
C LEU A 46 -22.76 27.41 -10.13
N GLY A 47 -23.87 26.90 -10.68
CA GLY A 47 -24.44 25.61 -10.28
C GLY A 47 -23.46 24.44 -10.43
N LYS A 48 -22.72 24.37 -11.54
CA LYS A 48 -21.68 23.35 -11.75
C LYS A 48 -20.53 23.43 -10.73
N LYS A 49 -20.15 24.65 -10.33
CA LYS A 49 -19.13 24.86 -9.30
C LYS A 49 -19.63 24.43 -7.92
N GLU A 50 -20.87 24.73 -7.58
CA GLU A 50 -21.52 24.29 -6.33
C GLU A 50 -21.52 22.76 -6.23
N GLU A 51 -21.94 22.07 -7.30
CA GLU A 51 -21.93 20.60 -7.38
C GLU A 51 -20.52 20.01 -7.23
N GLU A 52 -19.51 20.64 -7.84
CA GLU A 52 -18.12 20.22 -7.71
C GLU A 52 -17.59 20.42 -6.28
N ILE A 53 -17.95 21.53 -5.62
CA ILE A 53 -17.61 21.80 -4.22
C ILE A 53 -18.23 20.74 -3.31
N VAL A 54 -19.52 20.43 -3.47
CA VAL A 54 -20.20 19.39 -2.68
C VAL A 54 -19.52 18.04 -2.85
N ARG A 55 -19.24 17.64 -4.11
CA ARG A 55 -18.55 16.38 -4.41
C ARG A 55 -17.16 16.31 -3.81
N LEU A 56 -16.39 17.40 -3.85
CA LEU A 56 -15.07 17.47 -3.25
C LEU A 56 -15.13 17.39 -1.72
N LYS A 57 -16.11 18.05 -1.09
CA LYS A 57 -16.35 17.95 0.36
C LYS A 57 -16.69 16.52 0.77
N GLU A 58 -17.56 15.83 0.03
CA GLU A 58 -17.87 14.42 0.27
C GLU A 58 -16.65 13.51 0.12
N ALA A 59 -15.84 13.71 -0.93
CA ALA A 59 -14.62 12.94 -1.14
C ALA A 59 -13.57 13.17 -0.03
N MET A 60 -13.44 14.42 0.45
CA MET A 60 -12.58 14.74 1.59
C MET A 60 -13.07 14.08 2.88
N ALA A 61 -14.38 14.15 3.16
CA ALA A 61 -14.97 13.50 4.32
C ALA A 61 -14.78 11.97 4.28
N GLU A 62 -14.91 11.36 3.10
CA GLU A 62 -14.65 9.92 2.92
C GLU A 62 -13.18 9.56 3.12
N MET A 63 -12.24 10.32 2.56
CA MET A 63 -10.81 10.11 2.83
C MET A 63 -10.49 10.25 4.32
N GLN A 64 -11.11 11.22 5.00
CA GLN A 64 -10.92 11.40 6.43
C GLN A 64 -11.48 10.22 7.23
N ARG A 65 -12.68 9.71 6.89
CA ARG A 65 -13.22 8.47 7.48
C ARG A 65 -12.29 7.27 7.29
N GLN A 66 -11.69 7.13 6.11
CA GLN A 66 -10.73 6.05 5.82
C GLN A 66 -9.41 6.25 6.57
N SER A 67 -8.92 7.48 6.68
CA SER A 67 -7.71 7.82 7.44
C SER A 67 -7.91 7.66 8.95
N CYS A 68 -9.13 7.82 9.45
CA CYS A 68 -9.53 7.60 10.84
C CYS A 68 -9.93 6.14 11.13
N ARG A 69 -9.67 5.20 10.20
CA ARG A 69 -9.81 3.75 10.40
C ARG A 69 -8.54 2.99 10.85
N PRO A 70 -7.47 3.59 11.43
CA PRO A 70 -6.25 2.86 11.78
C PRO A 70 -6.51 1.78 12.86
N GLN A 71 -7.61 1.90 13.61
CA GLN A 71 -8.06 0.87 14.55
C GLN A 71 -8.36 -0.48 13.90
N GLN A 72 -8.79 -0.54 12.63
CA GLN A 72 -9.05 -1.84 11.99
C GLN A 72 -7.75 -2.62 11.78
N SER A 73 -6.69 -1.95 11.30
CA SER A 73 -5.38 -2.61 11.16
C SER A 73 -4.76 -2.99 12.49
N GLU A 74 -4.92 -2.16 13.54
CA GLU A 74 -4.44 -2.49 14.88
C GLU A 74 -5.22 -3.66 15.51
N GLN A 75 -6.54 -3.69 15.30
CA GLN A 75 -7.40 -4.79 15.74
C GLN A 75 -7.07 -6.11 15.02
N GLU A 76 -6.87 -6.07 13.70
CA GLU A 76 -6.44 -7.24 12.93
C GLU A 76 -5.06 -7.72 13.40
N LEU A 77 -4.13 -6.80 13.68
CA LEU A 77 -2.80 -7.13 14.17
C LEU A 77 -2.84 -7.71 15.60
N ALA A 78 -3.72 -7.20 16.47
CA ALA A 78 -3.96 -7.77 17.79
C ALA A 78 -4.58 -9.18 17.70
N SER A 79 -5.55 -9.40 16.82
CA SER A 79 -6.15 -10.72 16.56
C SER A 79 -5.08 -11.71 16.07
N LEU A 80 -4.26 -11.31 15.10
CA LEU A 80 -3.18 -12.16 14.57
C LEU A 80 -2.12 -12.49 15.64
N ARG A 81 -1.83 -11.57 16.56
CA ARG A 81 -0.93 -11.85 17.69
C ARG A 81 -1.50 -12.90 18.64
N MET A 82 -2.79 -12.83 18.96
CA MET A 82 -3.45 -13.84 19.79
C MET A 82 -3.47 -15.21 19.10
N ASP A 83 -3.81 -15.26 17.81
CA ASP A 83 -3.82 -16.52 17.04
C ASP A 83 -2.42 -17.14 16.97
N ASN A 84 -1.38 -16.31 16.77
CA ASN A 84 0.01 -16.78 16.77
C ASN A 84 0.42 -17.34 18.13
N GLN A 85 0.02 -16.68 19.23
CA GLN A 85 0.27 -17.16 20.58
C GLN A 85 -0.41 -18.51 20.83
N HIS A 86 -1.65 -18.70 20.38
CA HIS A 86 -2.35 -19.98 20.45
C HIS A 86 -1.64 -21.07 19.64
N LEU A 87 -1.22 -20.77 18.40
CA LEU A 87 -0.46 -21.71 17.58
C LEU A 87 0.86 -22.14 18.24
N ILE A 88 1.57 -21.20 18.86
CA ILE A 88 2.80 -21.51 19.62
C ILE A 88 2.49 -22.49 20.77
N GLN A 89 1.42 -22.25 21.53
CA GLN A 89 1.01 -23.13 22.62
C GLN A 89 0.64 -24.53 22.11
N ASP A 90 -0.08 -24.63 20.99
CA ASP A 90 -0.47 -25.91 20.39
C ASP A 90 0.75 -26.69 19.88
N VAL A 91 1.73 -26.01 19.28
CA VAL A 91 2.99 -26.63 18.85
C VAL A 91 3.80 -27.14 20.04
N ILE A 92 3.87 -26.38 21.14
CA ILE A 92 4.54 -26.82 22.37
C ILE A 92 3.84 -28.08 22.92
N ARG A 93 2.51 -28.05 23.04
CA ARG A 93 1.72 -29.19 23.52
C ARG A 93 1.90 -30.43 22.65
N LEU A 94 1.89 -30.26 21.33
CA LEU A 94 2.10 -31.37 20.39
C LEU A 94 3.50 -31.96 20.52
N LYS A 95 4.52 -31.12 20.71
CA LYS A 95 5.90 -31.56 20.96
C LYS A 95 6.02 -32.37 22.25
N GLU A 96 5.32 -31.98 23.31
CA GLU A 96 5.25 -32.74 24.57
C GLU A 96 4.61 -34.11 24.36
N GLN A 97 3.46 -34.17 23.68
CA GLN A 97 2.78 -35.43 23.34
C GLN A 97 3.67 -36.37 22.52
N VAL A 98 4.40 -35.83 21.53
CA VAL A 98 5.36 -36.61 20.72
C VAL A 98 6.51 -37.12 21.57
N ASN A 99 7.05 -36.30 22.47
CA ASN A 99 8.11 -36.72 23.39
C ASN A 99 7.65 -37.84 24.32
N ASP A 100 6.43 -37.77 24.85
CA ASP A 100 5.90 -38.81 25.73
C ASP A 100 5.63 -40.12 24.96
N LEU A 101 5.18 -40.03 23.71
CA LEU A 101 5.06 -41.19 22.83
C LEU A 101 6.43 -41.84 22.54
N ILE A 102 7.47 -41.03 22.30
CA ILE A 102 8.85 -41.52 22.11
C ILE A 102 9.35 -42.22 23.39
N LYS A 103 9.10 -41.64 24.57
CA LYS A 103 9.47 -42.25 25.86
C LYS A 103 8.73 -43.57 26.08
N ALA A 104 7.43 -43.62 25.84
CA ALA A 104 6.64 -44.84 25.95
C ALA A 104 7.18 -45.94 25.04
N THR A 105 7.48 -45.61 23.78
CA THR A 105 8.02 -46.56 22.80
C THR A 105 9.41 -47.08 23.17
N ARG A 106 10.29 -46.23 23.72
CA ARG A 106 11.63 -46.64 24.16
C ARG A 106 11.59 -47.53 25.39
N THR A 107 10.74 -47.24 26.36
CA THR A 107 10.63 -48.03 27.60
C THR A 107 10.08 -49.44 27.33
N THR A 108 9.18 -49.60 26.37
CA THR A 108 8.66 -50.92 25.97
C THR A 108 9.69 -51.80 25.26
N SER A 109 10.76 -51.22 24.68
CA SER A 109 11.80 -51.97 23.96
C SER A 109 12.94 -52.50 24.88
N GLY A 110 13.04 -52.01 26.11
CA GLY A 110 14.18 -52.28 27.00
C GLY A 110 13.98 -53.36 28.07
N ALA A 111 12.74 -53.81 28.32
CA ALA A 111 12.43 -54.66 29.46
C ALA A 111 11.67 -55.94 29.07
N MET A 112 12.28 -56.76 28.21
CA MET A 112 11.96 -58.19 28.12
C MET A 112 13.06 -58.93 27.34
N ALA A 113 14.27 -58.94 27.91
CA ALA A 113 15.25 -60.01 27.66
C ALA A 113 14.97 -61.23 28.56
N VAL A 114 13.69 -61.62 28.67
CA VAL A 114 13.32 -62.95 29.14
C VAL A 114 12.91 -63.70 27.89
N SER A 115 13.81 -64.61 27.50
CA SER A 115 13.63 -65.64 26.50
C SER A 115 12.18 -66.15 26.49
N SER A 116 11.40 -65.60 25.59
CA SER A 116 10.10 -66.13 25.21
C SER A 116 10.23 -66.57 23.75
N PRO A 117 9.67 -67.75 23.42
CA PRO A 117 10.08 -68.51 22.26
C PRO A 117 9.81 -67.70 21.01
N SER A 118 10.80 -67.74 20.10
CA SER A 118 10.65 -67.47 18.68
C SER A 118 9.21 -67.76 18.23
N PRO A 119 8.45 -66.77 17.73
CA PRO A 119 7.23 -67.06 17.02
C PRO A 119 7.66 -67.77 15.74
N SER A 120 7.70 -69.10 15.85
CA SER A 120 7.71 -70.05 14.76
C SER A 120 6.83 -69.51 13.63
N LEU A 121 7.41 -69.31 12.45
CA LEU A 121 6.72 -69.26 11.16
C LEU A 121 5.26 -68.78 11.27
N ALA A 122 5.05 -67.55 11.75
CA ALA A 122 3.75 -66.92 11.57
C ALA A 122 3.68 -66.62 10.08
N LYS A 123 2.93 -67.48 9.39
CA LYS A 123 2.49 -67.38 8.00
C LYS A 123 2.56 -65.95 7.54
N THR A 124 3.26 -65.70 6.44
CA THR A 124 3.09 -64.55 5.56
C THR A 124 1.58 -64.30 5.46
N VAL A 125 1.04 -63.45 6.32
CA VAL A 125 -0.36 -63.05 6.24
C VAL A 125 -0.33 -62.09 5.07
N ASP A 126 -0.63 -62.65 3.91
CA ASP A 126 -0.78 -61.90 2.67
C ASP A 126 -1.58 -60.64 3.03
N PRO A 127 -1.02 -59.44 2.79
CA PRO A 127 -1.68 -58.20 3.14
C PRO A 127 -3.10 -58.22 2.58
N THR A 128 -4.05 -58.34 3.51
CA THR A 128 -5.47 -58.51 3.23
C THR A 128 -5.88 -57.41 2.24
N SER A 129 -6.55 -57.78 1.14
CA SER A 129 -6.86 -56.88 0.01
C SER A 129 -7.46 -55.54 0.44
N GLU A 130 -8.18 -55.51 1.55
CA GLU A 130 -8.74 -54.31 2.18
C GLU A 130 -7.69 -53.25 2.56
N LYS A 131 -6.49 -53.66 2.98
CA LYS A 131 -5.39 -52.73 3.31
C LYS A 131 -4.84 -52.04 2.07
N TYR A 132 -4.78 -52.73 0.93
CA TYR A 132 -4.37 -52.13 -0.34
C TYR A 132 -5.38 -51.13 -0.87
N VAL A 133 -6.68 -51.39 -0.68
CA VAL A 133 -7.75 -50.42 -1.03
C VAL A 133 -7.60 -49.15 -0.19
N LYS A 134 -7.43 -49.28 1.13
CA LYS A 134 -7.21 -48.13 2.03
C LYS A 134 -5.95 -47.33 1.68
N LEU A 135 -4.87 -48.03 1.30
CA LEU A 135 -3.64 -47.37 0.86
C LEU A 135 -3.83 -46.62 -0.47
N ALA A 136 -4.52 -47.22 -1.44
CA ALA A 136 -4.83 -46.58 -2.71
C ALA A 136 -5.72 -45.34 -2.52
N ASP A 137 -6.70 -45.39 -1.62
CA ASP A 137 -7.54 -44.25 -1.26
C ASP A 137 -6.75 -43.14 -0.57
N ALA A 138 -5.83 -43.48 0.34
CA ALA A 138 -4.95 -42.51 0.96
C ALA A 138 -4.06 -41.79 -0.07
N TYR A 139 -3.48 -42.53 -1.03
CA TYR A 139 -2.69 -41.93 -2.12
C TYR A 139 -3.51 -41.03 -3.03
N ARG A 140 -4.78 -41.38 -3.32
CA ARG A 140 -5.69 -40.51 -4.08
C ARG A 140 -5.96 -39.20 -3.33
N ARG A 141 -6.31 -39.27 -2.05
CA ARG A 141 -6.56 -38.07 -1.22
C ARG A 141 -5.36 -37.16 -1.16
N VAL A 142 -4.15 -37.70 -0.93
CA VAL A 142 -2.91 -36.90 -0.90
C VAL A 142 -2.66 -36.19 -2.23
N ARG A 143 -2.99 -36.83 -3.36
CA ARG A 143 -2.87 -36.20 -4.68
C ARG A 143 -3.91 -35.09 -4.86
N ASP A 144 -5.17 -35.35 -4.53
CA ASP A 144 -6.25 -34.38 -4.68
C ASP A 144 -6.04 -33.15 -3.77
N ASP A 145 -5.58 -33.36 -2.54
CA ASP A 145 -5.25 -32.29 -1.58
C ASP A 145 -4.08 -31.44 -2.08
N LYS A 146 -3.06 -32.07 -2.67
CA LYS A 146 -1.94 -31.35 -3.29
C LYS A 146 -2.41 -30.49 -4.46
N ASP A 147 -3.23 -31.04 -5.35
CA ASP A 147 -3.77 -30.31 -6.50
C ASP A 147 -4.70 -29.15 -6.07
N MET A 148 -5.45 -29.34 -4.99
CA MET A 148 -6.27 -28.29 -4.38
C MET A 148 -5.39 -27.16 -3.82
N ALA A 149 -4.34 -27.50 -3.07
CA ALA A 149 -3.40 -26.53 -2.52
C ALA A 149 -2.67 -25.74 -3.62
N GLU A 150 -2.21 -26.40 -4.69
CA GLU A 150 -1.57 -25.74 -5.83
C GLU A 150 -2.53 -24.76 -6.53
N ARG A 151 -3.80 -25.13 -6.71
CA ARG A 151 -4.83 -24.22 -7.24
C ARG A 151 -5.05 -23.00 -6.35
N GLU A 152 -5.09 -23.19 -5.04
CA GLU A 152 -5.26 -22.08 -4.10
C GLU A 152 -4.06 -21.13 -4.11
N VAL A 153 -2.83 -21.68 -4.13
CA VAL A 153 -1.60 -20.89 -4.25
C VAL A 153 -1.61 -20.07 -5.54
N GLN A 154 -2.02 -20.66 -6.66
CA GLN A 154 -2.12 -19.96 -7.93
C GLN A 154 -3.17 -18.84 -7.88
N ALA A 155 -4.35 -19.11 -7.32
CA ALA A 155 -5.40 -18.10 -7.16
C ALA A 155 -4.94 -16.93 -6.27
N ARG A 156 -4.20 -17.20 -5.19
CA ARG A 156 -3.59 -16.17 -4.33
C ARG A 156 -2.53 -15.37 -5.10
N LYS A 157 -1.67 -16.03 -5.87
CA LYS A 157 -0.64 -15.38 -6.70
C LYS A 157 -1.27 -14.44 -7.73
N GLU A 158 -2.34 -14.85 -8.40
CA GLU A 158 -3.09 -14.00 -9.34
C GLU A 158 -3.79 -12.82 -8.65
N ARG A 159 -4.30 -13.02 -7.42
CA ARG A 159 -4.88 -11.92 -6.64
C ARG A 159 -3.81 -10.88 -6.27
N ILE A 160 -2.65 -11.33 -5.79
CA ILE A 160 -1.50 -10.45 -5.48
C ILE A 160 -1.01 -9.74 -6.74
N ALA A 161 -0.90 -10.44 -7.87
CA ALA A 161 -0.52 -9.84 -9.14
C ALA A 161 -1.51 -8.75 -9.59
N ARG A 162 -2.82 -9.00 -9.45
CA ARG A 162 -3.87 -8.00 -9.74
C ARG A 162 -3.76 -6.78 -8.84
N ILE A 163 -3.62 -6.97 -7.52
CA ILE A 163 -3.45 -5.86 -6.57
C ILE A 163 -2.19 -5.07 -6.87
N GLY A 164 -1.05 -5.74 -7.11
CA GLY A 164 0.20 -5.09 -7.47
C GLY A 164 0.11 -4.29 -8.78
N SER A 165 -0.66 -4.78 -9.76
CA SER A 165 -0.90 -4.05 -11.02
C SER A 165 -1.90 -2.89 -10.89
N ALA A 166 -2.85 -2.96 -9.95
CA ALA A 166 -3.84 -1.92 -9.71
C ALA A 166 -3.31 -0.77 -8.83
N VAL A 167 -2.32 -1.05 -7.96
CA VAL A 167 -1.64 -0.05 -7.12
C VAL A 167 -0.53 0.69 -7.87
N ALA A 168 -0.12 0.21 -9.05
CA ALA A 168 0.65 1.02 -9.97
C ALA A 168 -0.27 2.16 -10.45
N THR A 169 -0.08 3.35 -9.87
CA THR A 169 -0.78 4.59 -10.17
C THR A 169 -1.09 4.62 -11.68
N PRO A 170 -2.37 4.71 -12.09
CA PRO A 170 -2.70 4.78 -13.50
C PRO A 170 -1.82 5.87 -14.11
N PRO A 171 -1.05 5.58 -15.18
CA PRO A 171 -0.10 6.54 -15.73
C PRO A 171 -0.89 7.81 -16.02
N SER A 172 -0.66 8.82 -15.16
CA SER A 172 -1.37 10.08 -15.16
C SER A 172 -1.44 10.53 -16.60
N THR A 173 -2.65 10.45 -17.16
CA THR A 173 -2.96 10.89 -18.50
C THR A 173 -2.68 12.38 -18.51
N LYS A 174 -1.44 12.72 -18.90
CA LYS A 174 -1.02 14.10 -19.17
C LYS A 174 -2.07 14.66 -20.12
N LYS A 175 -2.94 15.51 -19.58
CA LYS A 175 -3.85 16.35 -20.35
C LYS A 175 -2.99 17.01 -21.43
N LYS A 176 -3.15 16.56 -22.68
CA LYS A 176 -2.60 17.23 -23.84
C LYS A 176 -3.24 18.62 -23.87
N ARG A 177 -2.54 19.61 -23.31
CA ARG A 177 -2.77 21.01 -23.62
C ARG A 177 -2.48 21.14 -25.11
N ILE A 178 -3.56 21.22 -25.90
CA ILE A 178 -3.53 21.56 -27.31
C ILE A 178 -2.98 22.99 -27.37
N LEU A 179 -1.67 23.12 -27.55
CA LEU A 179 -1.07 24.38 -27.97
C LEU A 179 -0.86 24.31 -29.48
N ARG A 180 -1.46 25.31 -30.13
CA ARG A 180 -1.54 25.50 -31.56
C ARG A 180 -0.14 25.68 -32.17
N LYS A 181 0.05 25.05 -33.33
CA LYS A 181 0.90 25.46 -34.46
C LYS A 181 2.36 25.86 -34.13
N SER A 182 3.29 24.91 -34.28
CA SER A 182 4.58 25.18 -34.93
C SER A 182 5.33 23.89 -35.27
N VAL A 183 5.61 23.75 -36.56
CA VAL A 183 6.84 23.26 -37.20
C VAL A 183 7.46 21.94 -36.70
N SER A 184 7.60 21.02 -37.65
CA SER A 184 8.31 19.73 -37.62
C SER A 184 9.48 19.61 -36.60
N PRO A 185 9.60 18.48 -35.88
CA PRO A 185 10.86 18.12 -35.23
C PRO A 185 11.88 17.69 -36.31
N PRO A 186 13.13 18.19 -36.29
CA PRO A 186 14.16 17.74 -37.21
C PRO A 186 14.56 16.30 -36.91
N ALA A 187 14.53 15.47 -37.94
CA ALA A 187 14.96 14.08 -37.92
C ALA A 187 16.49 13.99 -37.80
N ASN A 188 17.06 14.19 -36.60
CA ASN A 188 18.51 14.03 -36.36
C ASN A 188 18.92 13.68 -34.91
N LEU A 189 18.04 13.08 -34.11
CA LEU A 189 18.45 12.46 -32.83
C LEU A 189 18.46 10.95 -32.95
N ARG A 190 19.33 10.45 -33.84
CA ARG A 190 19.82 9.07 -33.81
C ARG A 190 20.73 8.93 -32.58
N ILE A 191 20.11 8.79 -31.40
CA ILE A 191 20.83 8.42 -30.19
C ILE A 191 21.31 6.98 -30.40
N ARG A 192 22.53 6.86 -30.94
CA ARG A 192 23.35 5.66 -30.79
C ARG A 192 23.49 5.42 -29.29
N LEU A 193 22.72 4.46 -28.77
CA LEU A 193 23.00 3.82 -27.50
C LEU A 193 24.33 3.07 -27.67
N SER A 194 25.43 3.79 -27.48
CA SER A 194 26.75 3.20 -27.29
C SER A 194 26.67 2.34 -26.04
N LYS A 195 26.90 1.04 -26.23
CA LYS A 195 27.27 0.08 -25.20
C LYS A 195 28.46 0.66 -24.43
N MET A 196 28.20 1.30 -23.29
CA MET A 196 29.23 1.52 -22.28
C MET A 196 29.46 0.19 -21.55
N SER A 197 30.25 -0.68 -22.18
CA SER A 197 31.02 -1.67 -21.45
C SER A 197 32.09 -0.91 -20.66
N SER A 198 31.91 -0.76 -19.35
CA SER A 198 33.00 -0.32 -18.49
C SER A 198 34.04 -1.45 -18.39
N PRO A 199 35.34 -1.15 -18.49
CA PRO A 199 36.39 -2.14 -18.34
C PRO A 199 36.70 -2.29 -16.85
N MET A 200 36.00 -3.20 -16.15
CA MET A 200 36.49 -3.65 -14.85
C MET A 200 37.59 -4.69 -15.06
N LYS A 201 38.81 -4.19 -15.24
CA LYS A 201 40.05 -4.94 -15.07
C LYS A 201 40.21 -5.28 -13.58
N ASN A 202 39.58 -6.37 -13.14
CA ASN A 202 39.86 -6.96 -11.83
C ASN A 202 41.10 -7.84 -11.96
N GLY A 203 42.25 -7.21 -11.79
CA GLY A 203 43.48 -7.90 -11.43
C GLY A 203 44.10 -7.16 -10.27
N GLU A 204 43.77 -7.53 -9.03
CA GLU A 204 44.78 -7.71 -7.98
C GLU A 204 44.17 -8.38 -6.75
N ALA A 205 44.78 -9.49 -6.37
CA ALA A 205 44.52 -10.21 -5.14
C ALA A 205 45.06 -9.41 -3.95
N SER A 206 44.27 -8.48 -3.41
CA SER A 206 44.56 -7.85 -2.13
C SER A 206 43.77 -8.50 -1.00
N LYS A 207 44.54 -9.19 -0.16
CA LYS A 207 44.23 -9.72 1.16
C LYS A 207 43.27 -8.82 1.96
N LYS A 208 42.25 -9.42 2.58
CA LYS A 208 41.54 -8.95 3.81
C LYS A 208 41.51 -7.43 4.02
N GLY A 209 41.11 -6.66 3.00
CA GLY A 209 40.84 -5.24 3.15
C GLY A 209 39.45 -5.09 3.75
N GLN A 210 39.36 -4.81 5.05
CA GLN A 210 38.14 -4.24 5.62
C GLN A 210 37.81 -2.98 4.82
N LEU A 211 36.74 -3.04 4.03
CA LEU A 211 36.19 -1.86 3.38
C LEU A 211 35.53 -1.03 4.47
N ASN A 212 36.32 -0.17 5.10
CA ASN A 212 35.86 0.75 6.12
C ASN A 212 35.13 1.91 5.42
N VAL A 213 33.89 1.67 4.99
CA VAL A 213 33.06 2.65 4.29
C VAL A 213 32.50 3.63 5.33
N GLN A 214 33.10 4.82 5.42
CA GLN A 214 32.60 5.89 6.30
C GLN A 214 31.67 6.83 5.55
N PHE A 215 30.44 6.96 6.05
CA PHE A 215 29.46 7.91 5.53
C PHE A 215 29.46 9.19 6.37
N ILE A 216 30.06 10.27 5.82
CA ILE A 216 30.11 11.58 6.47
C ILE A 216 28.87 12.40 6.09
N LYS A 217 28.25 13.05 7.09
CA LYS A 217 27.11 13.95 6.92
C LYS A 217 27.55 15.28 6.27
N LEU A 218 26.86 15.70 5.21
CA LEU A 218 27.07 17.01 4.57
C LEU A 218 26.34 18.12 5.35
N LYS A 219 26.89 19.36 5.36
CA LYS A 219 26.40 20.47 6.21
C LYS A 219 24.93 20.86 5.98
N ASN A 220 24.39 20.67 4.78
CA ASN A 220 23.03 21.08 4.40
C ASN A 220 22.13 19.88 4.07
N GLU A 221 22.55 18.67 4.41
CA GLU A 221 21.82 17.44 4.06
C GLU A 221 20.83 17.08 5.17
N GLY A 222 19.57 16.86 4.79
CA GLY A 222 18.54 16.36 5.70
C GLY A 222 18.74 14.89 6.06
N ARG A 223 18.10 14.42 7.14
CA ARG A 223 18.18 12.99 7.57
C ARG A 223 17.75 12.04 6.46
N ASP A 224 16.66 12.36 5.76
CA ASP A 224 16.13 11.52 4.68
C ASP A 224 17.02 11.53 3.43
N GLU A 225 17.66 12.66 3.13
CA GLU A 225 18.59 12.78 2.01
C GLU A 225 19.86 11.99 2.27
N PHE A 226 20.41 12.10 3.48
CA PHE A 226 21.55 11.31 3.94
C PHE A 226 21.24 9.81 3.88
N ARG A 227 20.10 9.39 4.45
CA ARG A 227 19.64 7.99 4.41
C ARG A 227 19.55 7.47 2.97
N LYS A 228 18.93 8.23 2.06
CA LYS A 228 18.80 7.85 0.63
C LYS A 228 20.16 7.72 -0.05
N ARG A 229 21.09 8.63 0.23
CA ARG A 229 22.46 8.58 -0.31
C ARG A 229 23.21 7.34 0.18
N VAL A 230 23.18 7.09 1.49
CA VAL A 230 23.80 5.90 2.09
C VAL A 230 23.20 4.62 1.49
N PHE A 231 21.88 4.52 1.42
CA PHE A 231 21.20 3.39 0.79
C PHE A 231 21.62 3.15 -0.66
N THR A 232 21.78 4.23 -1.44
CA THR A 232 22.18 4.14 -2.85
C THR A 232 23.60 3.62 -3.00
N GLU A 233 24.52 4.00 -2.11
CA GLU A 233 25.89 3.46 -2.09
C GLU A 233 25.92 2.00 -1.61
N LEU A 234 25.18 1.67 -0.54
CA LEU A 234 25.06 0.28 -0.06
C LEU A 234 24.45 -0.65 -1.11
N SER A 235 23.51 -0.17 -1.92
CA SER A 235 22.90 -0.96 -2.99
C SER A 235 23.87 -1.35 -4.12
N LYS A 236 25.05 -0.72 -4.19
CA LYS A 236 26.11 -1.06 -5.15
C LYS A 236 27.08 -2.11 -4.61
N LEU A 237 27.06 -2.37 -3.31
CA LEU A 237 27.94 -3.33 -2.67
C LEU A 237 27.53 -4.77 -3.00
N LYS A 238 28.50 -5.67 -3.00
CA LYS A 238 28.27 -7.11 -3.18
C LYS A 238 27.66 -7.69 -1.91
N LYS A 239 26.94 -8.81 -2.07
CA LYS A 239 26.31 -9.54 -0.96
C LYS A 239 27.24 -9.73 0.25
N LYS A 240 28.48 -10.16 0.02
CA LYS A 240 29.48 -10.41 1.08
C LYS A 240 29.84 -9.15 1.89
N GLU A 241 29.85 -7.99 1.24
CA GLU A 241 30.17 -6.71 1.89
C GLU A 241 29.00 -6.25 2.76
N ILE A 242 27.76 -6.48 2.31
CA ILE A 242 26.55 -6.19 3.10
C ILE A 242 26.42 -7.13 4.30
N GLU A 243 26.69 -8.44 4.13
CA GLU A 243 26.70 -9.39 5.26
C GLU A 243 27.73 -8.98 6.33
N GLN A 244 28.91 -8.52 5.91
CA GLN A 244 29.92 -8.02 6.84
C GLN A 244 29.46 -6.75 7.60
N LEU A 245 28.79 -5.81 6.91
CA LEU A 245 28.24 -4.61 7.56
C LEU A 245 27.07 -4.95 8.50
N CYS A 246 26.27 -5.96 8.17
CA CYS A 246 25.23 -6.50 9.05
C CYS A 246 25.82 -7.02 10.37
N GLU A 247 26.92 -7.78 10.31
CA GLU A 247 27.63 -8.27 11.50
C GLU A 247 28.20 -7.12 12.35
N GLU A 248 28.75 -6.09 11.70
CA GLU A 248 29.35 -4.93 12.38
C GLU A 248 28.30 -4.06 13.10
N GLU A 249 27.16 -3.80 12.44
CA GLU A 249 26.06 -3.01 12.99
C GLU A 249 25.07 -3.85 13.84
N LYS A 250 25.31 -5.16 14.00
CA LYS A 250 24.44 -6.11 14.72
C LYS A 250 23.01 -6.16 14.17
N VAL A 251 22.88 -6.15 12.84
CA VAL A 251 21.61 -6.23 12.11
C VAL A 251 21.52 -7.60 11.43
N ASP A 252 20.35 -8.25 11.48
CA ASP A 252 20.16 -9.53 10.82
C ASP A 252 20.15 -9.38 9.29
N TYR A 253 20.87 -10.27 8.60
CA TYR A 253 20.87 -10.29 7.15
C TYR A 253 19.56 -10.91 6.62
N VAL A 254 18.84 -10.18 5.77
CA VAL A 254 17.57 -10.66 5.16
C VAL A 254 17.69 -10.69 3.64
N THR A 255 17.76 -9.51 3.02
CA THR A 255 18.02 -9.33 1.59
C THR A 255 18.91 -8.10 1.40
N ILE A 256 19.63 -8.02 0.29
CA ILE A 256 20.52 -6.87 0.02
C ILE A 256 19.80 -5.53 0.20
N LYS A 257 18.57 -5.40 -0.32
CA LYS A 257 17.79 -4.16 -0.21
C LYS A 257 17.28 -3.91 1.21
N ALA A 258 16.74 -4.93 1.89
CA ALA A 258 16.22 -4.77 3.25
C ALA A 258 17.34 -4.39 4.21
N SER A 259 18.43 -5.17 4.20
CA SER A 259 19.59 -4.94 5.05
C SER A 259 20.28 -3.60 4.73
N ALA A 260 20.41 -3.21 3.46
CA ALA A 260 20.93 -1.88 3.12
C ALA A 260 20.03 -0.74 3.64
N THR A 261 18.72 -0.95 3.73
CA THR A 261 17.78 0.04 4.28
C THR A 261 18.00 0.19 5.79
N GLU A 262 18.05 -0.93 6.53
CA GLU A 262 18.25 -0.93 7.98
C GLU A 262 19.63 -0.39 8.37
N ILE A 263 20.68 -0.76 7.63
CA ILE A 263 22.02 -0.20 7.82
C ILE A 263 21.99 1.32 7.55
N ALA A 264 21.36 1.78 6.48
CA ALA A 264 21.25 3.21 6.19
C ALA A 264 20.51 3.99 7.31
N ASP A 265 19.50 3.37 7.93
CA ASP A 265 18.80 3.92 9.09
C ASP A 265 19.74 4.03 10.31
N ALA A 266 20.51 2.98 10.62
CA ALA A 266 21.48 2.99 11.71
C ALA A 266 22.56 4.08 11.53
N TYR A 267 23.11 4.24 10.31
CA TYR A 267 24.05 5.32 10.00
C TYR A 267 23.39 6.70 10.12
N ALA A 268 22.15 6.86 9.65
CA ALA A 268 21.42 8.13 9.77
C ALA A 268 21.17 8.49 11.24
N ASP A 269 20.83 7.51 12.07
CA ASP A 269 20.64 7.69 13.50
C ASP A 269 21.93 8.09 14.21
N ARG A 270 23.07 7.49 13.84
CA ARG A 270 24.39 7.86 14.37
C ARG A 270 24.81 9.26 13.93
N ALA A 271 24.58 9.61 12.67
CA ALA A 271 25.02 10.88 12.08
C ALA A 271 24.17 12.09 12.50
N PHE A 272 22.87 11.89 12.74
CA PHE A 272 21.96 12.96 13.15
C PHE A 272 21.70 12.97 14.65
N GLY A 273 22.24 11.98 15.37
CA GLY A 273 21.94 11.74 16.77
C GLY A 273 20.47 11.39 16.91
N LYS A 274 20.14 10.11 17.07
CA LYS A 274 18.87 9.76 17.69
C LYS A 274 18.75 10.60 18.96
N ARG A 275 17.78 11.52 19.02
CA ARG A 275 17.25 12.01 20.30
C ARG A 275 17.10 10.75 21.12
N ASN A 276 17.84 10.63 22.23
CA ASN A 276 17.69 9.53 23.17
C ASN A 276 16.26 9.60 23.73
N VAL A 277 15.27 9.17 22.95
CA VAL A 277 14.02 8.68 23.47
C VAL A 277 14.41 7.32 24.01
N PRO A 278 14.38 7.14 25.34
CA PRO A 278 14.72 5.87 25.95
C PRO A 278 13.94 4.76 25.25
N PRO A 279 14.56 3.60 24.98
CA PRO A 279 13.78 2.44 24.55
C PRO A 279 12.62 2.29 25.53
N PRO A 280 11.37 2.06 25.07
CA PRO A 280 10.29 1.71 25.97
C PRO A 280 10.75 0.45 26.69
N SER A 281 11.23 0.63 27.92
CA SER A 281 11.67 -0.45 28.78
C SER A 281 10.50 -1.40 28.88
N ASP A 282 10.72 -2.61 28.36
CA ASP A 282 9.85 -3.75 28.60
C ASP A 282 9.53 -3.76 30.09
N THR A 283 8.28 -3.44 30.39
CA THR A 283 7.73 -3.49 31.73
C THR A 283 7.70 -4.97 32.07
N ILE A 284 8.70 -5.40 32.82
CA ILE A 284 8.72 -6.68 33.52
C ILE A 284 7.44 -6.68 34.36
N GLU A 285 6.46 -7.47 33.93
CA GLU A 285 5.29 -7.86 34.70
C GLU A 285 5.78 -8.52 35.99
N THR A 286 5.97 -7.68 37.00
CA THR A 286 6.10 -8.15 38.37
C THR A 286 4.68 -8.32 38.86
N LYS A 287 4.30 -9.59 38.88
CA LYS A 287 3.08 -10.14 39.46
C LYS A 287 2.95 -9.67 40.91
N GLU A 288 2.22 -8.59 41.13
CA GLU A 288 1.69 -8.26 42.46
C GLU A 288 0.20 -8.57 42.51
N ASP A 289 -0.05 -9.68 43.17
CA ASP A 289 -1.29 -10.07 43.81
C ASP A 289 -1.67 -8.98 44.83
N SER A 290 -2.72 -8.21 44.56
CA SER A 290 -3.43 -7.45 45.57
C SER A 290 -4.85 -7.23 45.10
N GLY A 291 -5.75 -8.02 45.69
CA GLY A 291 -7.18 -7.87 45.51
C GLY A 291 -7.72 -6.55 46.02
N ASP A 292 -9.00 -6.38 45.68
CA ASP A 292 -9.96 -5.51 46.35
C ASP A 292 -9.85 -4.01 46.03
N SER A 293 -10.70 -3.51 45.12
CA SER A 293 -11.89 -2.79 45.60
C SER A 293 -12.71 -2.16 44.47
N LYS A 294 -14.03 -2.29 44.67
CA LYS A 294 -15.12 -1.36 44.36
C LYS A 294 -15.44 -1.00 42.92
N ASP A 295 -16.55 -1.61 42.49
CA ASP A 295 -17.65 -0.94 41.79
C ASP A 295 -17.83 0.52 42.19
N LEU A 296 -17.74 1.42 41.19
CA LEU A 296 -18.53 2.64 41.18
C LEU A 296 -19.15 2.81 39.80
N ALA A 297 -20.45 2.52 39.79
CA ALA A 297 -21.39 2.95 38.79
C ALA A 297 -21.50 4.49 38.72
N GLY A 298 -21.82 4.99 37.53
CA GLY A 298 -22.64 6.19 37.35
C GLY A 298 -21.87 7.47 37.06
N GLY A 299 -22.23 8.12 35.95
CA GLY A 299 -21.78 9.49 35.69
C GLY A 299 -21.98 9.97 34.26
N SER A 300 -23.23 10.13 33.86
CA SER A 300 -23.69 10.87 32.68
C SER A 300 -23.27 12.35 32.66
N GLY A 301 -23.04 12.90 31.48
CA GLY A 301 -23.00 14.34 31.16
C GLY A 301 -22.27 14.53 29.82
N PHE A 302 -22.95 14.57 28.67
CA PHE A 302 -23.54 15.78 28.08
C PHE A 302 -22.69 17.02 28.29
N ASP A 303 -21.98 17.43 27.23
CA ASP A 303 -21.73 18.85 26.97
C ASP A 303 -21.71 19.05 25.44
N ASP A 304 -22.86 19.48 24.94
CA ASP A 304 -22.99 20.15 23.64
C ASP A 304 -22.46 21.58 23.83
N GLY A 305 -21.37 21.92 23.13
CA GLY A 305 -20.87 23.28 23.00
C GLY A 305 -20.53 23.51 21.53
N ASP A 306 -21.48 23.99 20.73
CA ASP A 306 -21.94 25.39 20.60
C ASP A 306 -21.05 26.20 19.63
N GLU A 307 -21.75 27.03 18.88
CA GLU A 307 -21.44 27.62 17.59
C GLU A 307 -20.29 28.63 17.63
N GLY A 308 -19.58 28.72 16.50
CA GLY A 308 -18.57 29.73 16.24
C GLY A 308 -18.65 30.23 14.81
N ASP A 309 -19.76 30.90 14.49
CA ASP A 309 -19.88 31.80 13.35
C ASP A 309 -18.85 32.94 13.49
N ALA A 310 -18.02 33.10 12.46
CA ALA A 310 -17.18 34.30 12.30
C ALA A 310 -17.10 34.62 10.81
N SER A 311 -18.22 35.12 10.30
CA SER A 311 -18.23 36.08 9.21
C SER A 311 -17.39 37.31 9.59
N THR A 312 -16.38 37.66 8.81
CA THR A 312 -15.92 39.06 8.76
C THR A 312 -15.36 39.36 7.37
N GLU A 313 -16.15 40.13 6.63
CA GLU A 313 -15.77 40.88 5.45
C GLU A 313 -14.66 41.89 5.78
N CYS A 314 -13.68 42.00 4.89
CA CYS A 314 -13.09 43.25 4.38
C CYS A 314 -12.33 42.92 3.08
#